data_AF-A0A840YSS8-F1
#
_entry.id   AF-A0A840YSS8-F1
#
_cell.length_a   1.000
_cell.length_b   1.000
_cell.length_c   1.000
_cell.angle_alpha   90.00
_cell.angle_beta   90.00
_cell.angle_gamma   90.00
#
_symmetry.space_group_name_H-M   'P 1'
#
loop_
_entity.id
_entity.type
_entity.pdbx_description
1 polymer ?
#
loop_
_entity_poly.entity_id
_entity_poly.type
_entity_poly.pdbx_seq_one_letter_code
_entity_poly.pdbx_strand_id
1 'polypeptide(L)'
;MEFDFTNRDHGEFLLEEINLTAQLAAVRSLIRRQQQADEELQKEVADIRKAAMKASGEYAMHLENTWVDNMHAGVFQDAAHSMSALGMLAPLVETLMTAIFRAIGREKLVAVADLKELRSKLKADEVWDPHVVAGIARKGKRKGELTKSTDILRGTVQLAELTGLEAHLPADWQVRMEALFRYRNRMFHNGFEWPADERAKFDEDVAGWPDGWFLKSERGTSKKGIMEPWIFYMSADFIRDTLKMIEAIIEAAGAFVIERSAKS
;
A
#
# COMPACT_ATOMS: atom_id res chain seq x y z
N MET A 1 -31.84 19.42 18.17
CA MET A 1 -31.14 19.20 16.90
C MET A 1 -30.36 17.93 17.12
N GLU A 2 -30.92 16.78 16.76
CA GLU A 2 -30.18 15.51 16.76
C GLU A 2 -29.22 15.57 15.58
N PHE A 3 -27.92 15.54 15.86
CA PHE A 3 -26.93 15.32 14.82
C PHE A 3 -26.90 13.82 14.55
N ASP A 4 -27.33 13.41 13.36
CA ASP A 4 -27.23 12.03 12.92
C ASP A 4 -25.79 11.76 12.47
N PHE A 5 -25.07 10.92 13.22
CA PHE A 5 -23.68 10.59 12.95
C PHE A 5 -23.60 9.51 11.88
N THR A 6 -22.77 9.72 10.87
CA THR A 6 -22.52 8.75 9.81
C THR A 6 -21.60 7.61 10.31
N ASN A 7 -21.54 6.51 9.56
CA ASN A 7 -20.54 5.45 9.81
C ASN A 7 -19.14 6.05 9.86
N ARG A 8 -18.81 6.95 8.94
CA ARG A 8 -17.55 7.68 8.97
C ARG A 8 -17.27 8.38 10.28
N ASP A 9 -18.25 9.11 10.81
CA ASP A 9 -18.09 9.85 12.08
C ASP A 9 -17.78 8.87 13.22
N HIS A 10 -18.50 7.76 13.30
CA HIS A 10 -18.21 6.69 14.27
C HIS A 10 -16.82 6.07 14.07
N GLY A 11 -16.38 5.90 12.83
CA GLY A 11 -15.03 5.42 12.51
C GLY A 11 -13.95 6.42 12.92
N GLU A 12 -14.16 7.71 12.67
CA GLU A 12 -13.22 8.77 13.06
C GLU A 12 -13.19 8.95 14.58
N PHE A 13 -14.34 8.85 15.27
CA PHE A 13 -14.39 8.84 16.74
C PHE A 13 -13.72 7.61 17.35
N LEU A 14 -13.75 6.44 16.70
CA LEU A 14 -13.01 5.27 17.20
C LEU A 14 -11.49 5.52 17.21
N LEU A 15 -11.02 6.36 16.29
CA LEU A 15 -9.61 6.57 15.94
C LEU A 15 -9.03 7.87 16.52
N GLU A 16 -9.60 8.39 17.62
CA GLU A 16 -9.36 9.71 18.25
C GLU A 16 -7.92 10.27 18.20
N GLU A 17 -6.90 9.40 18.20
CA GLU A 17 -5.49 9.76 18.19
C GLU A 17 -4.92 10.13 16.80
N ILE A 18 -5.64 9.85 15.71
CA ILE A 18 -5.14 10.00 14.33
C ILE A 18 -6.01 10.97 13.53
N ASN A 19 -5.43 12.10 13.11
CA ASN A 19 -6.08 13.01 12.18
C ASN A 19 -5.98 12.49 10.72
N LEU A 20 -6.77 11.45 10.42
CA LEU A 20 -6.77 10.77 9.12
C LEU A 20 -7.19 11.70 7.98
N THR A 21 -8.17 12.57 8.23
CA THR A 21 -8.65 13.54 7.22
C THR A 21 -7.53 14.48 6.78
N ALA A 22 -6.73 15.01 7.72
CA ALA A 22 -5.58 15.84 7.38
C ALA A 22 -4.49 15.05 6.63
N GLN A 23 -4.21 13.81 7.04
CA GLN A 23 -3.21 12.96 6.38
C GLN A 23 -3.63 12.62 4.94
N LEU A 24 -4.89 12.21 4.72
CA LEU A 24 -5.43 11.93 3.39
C LEU A 24 -5.40 13.18 2.49
N ALA A 25 -5.73 14.35 3.04
CA ALA A 25 -5.64 15.61 2.31
C ALA A 25 -4.20 15.95 1.89
N ALA A 26 -3.23 15.74 2.79
CA ALA A 26 -1.82 15.95 2.50
C ALA A 26 -1.31 15.01 1.39
N VAL A 27 -1.62 13.72 1.48
CA VAL A 27 -1.25 12.72 0.46
C VAL A 27 -1.86 13.08 -0.90
N ARG A 28 -3.16 13.39 -0.95
CA ARG A 28 -3.84 13.86 -2.18
C ARG A 28 -3.18 15.10 -2.76
N SER A 29 -2.79 16.06 -1.91
CA SER A 29 -2.12 17.27 -2.38
C SER A 29 -0.74 17.01 -2.93
N LEU A 30 0.01 16.03 -2.41
CA LEU A 30 1.30 15.65 -2.97
C LEU A 30 1.13 14.97 -4.33
N ILE A 31 0.21 14.00 -4.44
CA ILE A 31 -0.06 13.29 -5.69
C ILE A 31 -0.41 14.26 -6.82
N ARG A 32 -1.24 15.28 -6.53
CA ARG A 32 -1.56 16.32 -7.52
C ARG A 32 -0.33 17.10 -8.01
N ARG A 33 0.61 17.41 -7.11
CA ARG A 33 1.86 18.10 -7.48
C ARG A 33 2.77 17.21 -8.33
N GLN A 34 2.83 15.92 -8.00
CA GLN A 34 3.60 14.95 -8.77
C GLN A 34 3.05 14.80 -10.19
N GLN A 35 1.71 14.69 -10.33
CA GLN A 35 1.05 14.66 -11.63
C GLN A 35 1.36 15.90 -12.48
N GLN A 36 1.38 17.09 -11.88
CA GLN A 36 1.77 18.32 -12.59
C GLN A 36 3.22 18.27 -13.08
N ALA A 37 4.15 17.78 -12.25
CA ALA A 37 5.54 17.61 -12.64
C ALA A 37 5.72 16.56 -13.75
N ASP A 38 4.91 15.49 -13.76
CA ASP A 38 4.91 14.48 -14.80
C ASP A 38 4.40 15.06 -16.15
N GLU A 39 3.33 15.87 -16.11
CA GLU A 39 2.81 16.59 -17.28
C GLU A 39 3.83 17.58 -17.88
N GLU A 40 4.54 18.31 -17.03
CA GLU A 40 5.59 19.25 -17.44
C GLU A 40 6.76 18.52 -18.13
N LEU A 41 7.24 17.42 -17.54
CA LEU A 41 8.30 16.61 -18.13
C LEU A 41 7.88 15.99 -19.46
N GLN A 42 6.66 15.44 -19.55
CA GLN A 42 6.10 14.88 -20.78
C GLN A 42 6.09 15.92 -21.91
N LYS A 43 5.71 17.16 -21.59
CA LYS A 43 5.71 18.26 -22.55
C LYS A 43 7.13 18.62 -23.00
N GLU A 44 8.08 18.74 -22.08
CA GLU A 44 9.48 19.03 -22.40
C GLU A 44 10.08 17.96 -23.33
N VAL A 45 9.88 16.69 -23.00
CA VAL A 45 10.33 15.54 -23.81
C VAL A 45 9.73 15.60 -25.21
N ALA A 46 8.44 15.92 -25.34
CA ALA A 46 7.77 16.04 -26.62
C ALA A 46 8.32 17.20 -27.47
N ASP A 47 8.58 18.35 -26.83
CA ASP A 47 9.12 19.53 -27.49
C ASP A 47 10.55 19.31 -28.00
N ILE A 48 11.42 18.67 -27.19
CA ILE A 48 12.79 18.30 -27.59
C ILE A 48 12.75 17.33 -28.77
N ARG A 49 11.89 16.31 -28.72
CA ARG A 49 11.73 15.36 -29.83
C ARG A 49 11.31 16.05 -31.12
N LYS A 50 10.37 16.98 -31.03
CA LYS A 50 9.89 17.77 -32.18
C LYS A 50 10.98 18.69 -32.74
N ALA A 51 11.83 19.25 -31.87
CA ALA A 51 12.99 20.04 -32.28
C ALA A 51 14.05 19.18 -32.98
N ALA A 52 14.36 18.00 -32.43
CA ALA A 52 15.31 17.05 -33.01
C ALA A 52 14.94 16.66 -34.45
N MET A 53 13.64 16.37 -34.69
CA MET A 53 13.13 16.03 -36.04
C MET A 53 13.30 17.14 -37.09
N LYS A 54 13.48 18.39 -36.67
CA LYS A 54 13.65 19.56 -37.56
C LYS A 54 15.09 20.02 -37.68
N ALA A 55 15.96 19.57 -36.77
CA ALA A 55 17.36 19.93 -36.75
C ALA A 55 18.18 19.06 -37.72
N SER A 56 19.42 19.47 -37.99
CA SER A 56 20.37 18.69 -38.79
C SER A 56 21.78 18.83 -38.24
N GLY A 57 22.64 17.85 -38.54
CA GLY A 57 24.04 17.85 -38.13
C GLY A 57 24.23 17.67 -36.62
N GLU A 58 25.30 18.25 -36.07
CA GLU A 58 25.67 18.10 -34.64
C GLU A 58 24.58 18.56 -33.68
N TYR A 59 23.80 19.58 -34.05
CA TYR A 59 22.70 20.06 -33.22
C TYR A 59 21.56 19.04 -33.11
N ALA A 60 21.25 18.30 -34.19
CA ALA A 60 20.27 17.22 -34.14
C ALA A 60 20.73 16.09 -33.21
N MET A 61 22.00 15.68 -33.30
CA MET A 61 22.57 14.65 -32.43
C MET A 61 22.55 15.07 -30.95
N HIS A 62 22.83 16.34 -30.65
CA HIS A 62 22.73 16.86 -29.29
C HIS A 62 21.29 16.75 -28.75
N LEU A 63 20.29 17.17 -29.53
CA LEU A 63 18.88 17.08 -29.14
C LEU A 63 18.41 15.64 -28.97
N GLU A 64 18.86 14.70 -29.80
CA GLU A 64 18.58 13.28 -29.64
C GLU A 64 19.15 12.72 -28.34
N ASN A 65 20.40 13.05 -28.00
CA ASN A 65 21.01 12.65 -26.73
C ASN A 65 20.24 13.22 -25.53
N THR A 66 19.91 14.52 -25.56
CA THR A 66 19.12 15.15 -24.49
C THR A 66 17.73 14.53 -24.36
N TRP A 67 17.09 14.17 -25.47
CA TRP A 67 15.81 13.46 -25.44
C TRP A 67 15.93 12.09 -24.77
N VAL A 68 16.98 11.30 -25.09
CA VAL A 68 17.24 10.01 -24.44
C VAL A 68 17.52 10.18 -22.95
N ASP A 69 18.34 11.15 -22.57
CA ASP A 69 18.67 11.45 -21.17
C ASP A 69 17.41 11.82 -20.38
N ASN A 70 16.55 12.68 -20.93
CA ASN A 70 15.28 13.06 -20.30
C ASN A 70 14.31 11.85 -20.20
N MET A 71 14.32 10.94 -21.18
CA MET A 71 13.52 9.72 -21.08
C MET A 71 14.01 8.78 -19.98
N HIS A 72 15.33 8.63 -19.83
CA HIS A 72 15.90 7.88 -18.72
C HIS A 72 15.59 8.54 -17.37
N ALA A 73 15.71 9.87 -17.28
CA ALA A 73 15.38 10.62 -16.07
C ALA A 73 13.90 10.48 -15.68
N GLY A 74 12.99 10.47 -16.66
CA GLY A 74 11.56 10.29 -16.42
C GLY A 74 11.21 8.97 -15.73
N VAL A 75 11.89 7.88 -16.07
CA VAL A 75 11.68 6.58 -15.39
C VAL A 75 12.05 6.67 -13.90
N PHE A 76 13.11 7.41 -13.56
CA PHE A 76 13.48 7.63 -12.16
C PHE A 76 12.53 8.61 -11.44
N GLN A 77 11.97 9.58 -12.15
CA GLN A 77 10.92 10.45 -11.62
C GLN A 77 9.67 9.66 -11.25
N ASP A 78 9.19 8.78 -12.14
CA ASP A 78 8.06 7.88 -11.87
C ASP A 78 8.32 7.01 -10.63
N ALA A 79 9.52 6.44 -10.52
CA ALA A 79 9.93 5.64 -9.37
C ALA A 79 9.99 6.48 -8.08
N ALA A 80 10.46 7.72 -8.15
CA ALA A 80 10.53 8.63 -7.01
C ALA A 80 9.13 9.07 -6.54
N HIS A 81 8.23 9.40 -7.47
CA HIS A 81 6.83 9.70 -7.17
C HIS A 81 6.12 8.51 -6.54
N SER A 82 6.31 7.32 -7.11
CA SER A 82 5.83 6.06 -6.55
C SER A 82 6.36 5.80 -5.14
N MET A 83 7.68 5.94 -4.90
CA MET A 83 8.28 5.75 -3.58
C MET A 83 7.74 6.75 -2.55
N SER A 84 7.54 8.00 -2.97
CA SER A 84 6.96 9.04 -2.12
C SER A 84 5.53 8.69 -1.70
N ALA A 85 4.67 8.30 -2.66
CA ALA A 85 3.31 7.85 -2.36
C ALA A 85 3.31 6.63 -1.43
N LEU A 86 4.12 5.62 -1.76
CA LEU A 86 4.29 4.38 -0.99
C LEU A 86 4.73 4.62 0.45
N GLY A 87 5.68 5.54 0.65
CA GLY A 87 6.19 5.94 1.96
C GLY A 87 5.16 6.60 2.87
N MET A 88 4.04 7.09 2.32
CA MET A 88 2.92 7.62 3.11
C MET A 88 1.77 6.62 3.21
N LEU A 89 1.43 5.93 2.11
CA LEU A 89 0.28 5.03 2.05
C LEU A 89 0.48 3.77 2.90
N ALA A 90 1.64 3.11 2.81
CA ALA A 90 1.88 1.88 3.57
C ALA A 90 1.85 2.11 5.09
N PRO A 91 2.57 3.10 5.65
CA PRO A 91 2.47 3.40 7.09
C PRO A 91 1.09 3.87 7.52
N LEU A 92 0.35 4.59 6.67
CA LEU A 92 -1.01 5.03 6.97
C LEU A 92 -1.96 3.84 7.12
N VAL A 93 -1.92 2.87 6.20
CA VAL A 93 -2.72 1.64 6.28
C VAL A 93 -2.36 0.84 7.52
N GLU A 94 -1.08 0.66 7.81
CA GLU A 94 -0.59 -0.04 9.01
C GLU A 94 -1.07 0.64 10.30
N THR A 95 -0.94 1.97 10.36
CA THR A 95 -1.38 2.77 11.51
C THR A 95 -2.89 2.69 11.69
N LEU A 96 -3.66 2.76 10.61
CA LEU A 96 -5.11 2.64 10.62
C LEU A 96 -5.55 1.28 11.19
N MET A 97 -5.06 0.17 10.65
CA MET A 97 -5.44 -1.17 11.14
C MET A 97 -5.04 -1.35 12.60
N THR A 98 -3.85 -0.89 12.99
CA THR A 98 -3.39 -0.93 14.38
C THR A 98 -4.32 -0.14 15.31
N ALA A 99 -4.71 1.07 14.92
CA ALA A 99 -5.61 1.89 15.72
C ALA A 99 -7.01 1.29 15.83
N ILE A 100 -7.56 0.75 14.74
CA ILE A 100 -8.87 0.07 14.75
C ILE A 100 -8.87 -1.06 15.78
N PHE A 101 -7.90 -1.98 15.73
CA PHE A 101 -7.93 -3.12 16.64
C PHE A 101 -7.65 -2.75 18.09
N ARG A 102 -6.75 -1.80 18.34
CA ARG A 102 -6.52 -1.26 19.69
C ARG A 102 -7.80 -0.62 20.25
N ALA A 103 -8.53 0.12 19.42
CA ALA A 103 -9.78 0.74 19.82
C ALA A 103 -10.89 -0.30 20.08
N ILE A 104 -11.01 -1.35 19.25
CA ILE A 104 -11.91 -2.49 19.52
C ILE A 104 -11.66 -3.08 20.91
N GLY A 105 -10.39 -3.28 21.26
CA GLY A 105 -10.01 -3.77 22.58
C GLY A 105 -10.29 -2.79 23.72
N ARG A 106 -9.99 -1.51 23.53
CA ARG A 106 -10.19 -0.43 24.51
C ARG A 106 -11.67 -0.23 24.83
N GLU A 107 -12.51 -0.12 23.80
CA GLU A 107 -13.96 0.07 23.89
C GLU A 107 -14.71 -1.22 24.22
N LYS A 108 -14.00 -2.36 24.33
CA LYS A 108 -14.56 -3.69 24.63
C LYS A 108 -15.68 -4.11 23.68
N LEU A 109 -15.57 -3.74 22.41
CA LEU A 109 -16.57 -4.08 21.37
C LEU A 109 -16.64 -5.59 21.09
N VAL A 110 -15.58 -6.31 21.47
CA VAL A 110 -15.49 -7.77 21.42
C VAL A 110 -14.86 -8.25 22.73
N ALA A 111 -15.46 -9.25 23.37
CA ALA A 111 -14.88 -9.82 24.58
C ALA A 111 -13.63 -10.65 24.22
N VAL A 112 -12.57 -10.55 25.04
CA VAL A 112 -11.35 -11.36 24.83
C VAL A 112 -11.64 -12.87 24.85
N ALA A 113 -12.68 -13.29 25.59
CA ALA A 113 -13.15 -14.68 25.61
C ALA A 113 -13.66 -15.17 24.24
N ASP A 114 -14.16 -14.25 23.39
CA ASP A 114 -14.66 -14.56 22.06
C ASP A 114 -13.52 -14.67 21.03
N LEU A 115 -12.33 -14.15 21.36
CA LEU A 115 -11.12 -14.40 20.58
C LEU A 115 -10.73 -15.86 20.79
N LYS A 116 -10.81 -16.68 19.73
CA LYS A 116 -10.39 -18.11 19.71
C LYS A 116 -9.11 -18.32 20.53
N GLU A 117 -8.97 -19.54 21.09
CA GLU A 117 -7.94 -19.94 22.06
C GLU A 117 -6.50 -19.42 21.88
N LEU A 118 -6.07 -19.11 20.65
CA LEU A 118 -4.68 -18.73 20.39
C LEU A 118 -4.37 -17.30 20.83
N ARG A 119 -5.25 -16.33 20.53
CA ARG A 119 -5.00 -14.92 20.88
C ARG A 119 -5.28 -14.61 22.34
N SER A 120 -6.21 -15.32 22.98
CA SER A 120 -6.47 -15.18 24.43
C SER A 120 -5.29 -15.64 25.31
N LYS A 121 -4.35 -16.41 24.75
CA LYS A 121 -3.11 -16.85 25.41
C LYS A 121 -1.93 -15.87 25.22
N LEU A 122 -2.12 -14.80 24.45
CA LEU A 122 -1.10 -13.76 24.27
C LEU A 122 -1.05 -12.82 25.49
N LYS A 123 0.01 -12.01 25.57
CA LYS A 123 0.06 -10.93 26.56
C LYS A 123 -0.97 -9.86 26.23
N ALA A 124 -1.45 -9.15 27.26
CA ALA A 124 -2.51 -8.15 27.13
C ALA A 124 -2.21 -7.06 26.07
N ASP A 125 -0.96 -6.63 25.95
CA ASP A 125 -0.48 -5.67 24.95
C ASP A 125 -0.36 -6.25 23.53
N GLU A 126 -0.33 -7.57 23.39
CA GLU A 126 -0.21 -8.29 22.12
C GLU A 126 -1.57 -8.77 21.58
N VAL A 127 -2.61 -8.87 22.41
CA VAL A 127 -3.93 -9.43 22.02
C VAL A 127 -4.53 -8.68 20.82
N TRP A 128 -4.43 -7.35 20.84
CA TRP A 128 -5.03 -6.45 19.85
C TRP A 128 -4.01 -5.87 18.86
N ASP A 129 -2.76 -6.37 18.89
CA ASP A 129 -1.71 -5.91 18.00
C ASP A 129 -1.76 -6.69 16.66
N PRO A 130 -2.11 -6.05 15.53
CA PRO A 130 -2.15 -6.72 14.24
C PRO A 130 -0.78 -7.12 13.71
N HIS A 131 0.32 -6.67 14.31
CA HIS A 131 1.65 -7.17 13.94
C HIS A 131 1.88 -8.59 14.43
N VAL A 132 1.17 -9.04 15.47
CA VAL A 132 1.36 -10.36 16.07
C VAL A 132 0.45 -11.38 15.42
N VAL A 133 1.04 -12.41 14.81
CA VAL A 133 0.31 -13.58 14.32
C VAL A 133 0.45 -14.71 15.33
N ALA A 134 -0.67 -15.11 15.95
CA ALA A 134 -0.70 -16.27 16.84
C ALA A 134 -0.87 -17.57 16.05
N GLY A 135 -0.10 -18.59 16.38
CA GLY A 135 -0.17 -19.90 15.71
C GLY A 135 0.21 -21.04 16.64
N ILE A 136 0.17 -22.26 16.11
CA ILE A 136 0.66 -23.47 16.80
C ILE A 136 1.81 -24.05 15.99
N ALA A 137 2.91 -24.40 16.65
CA ALA A 137 4.03 -25.04 15.98
C ALA A 137 3.59 -26.39 15.42
N ARG A 138 3.71 -26.55 14.09
CA ARG A 138 3.25 -27.76 13.39
C ARG A 138 4.30 -28.88 13.36
N LYS A 139 5.58 -28.54 13.54
CA LYS A 139 6.73 -29.47 13.43
C LYS A 139 7.84 -29.08 14.42
N GLY A 140 8.75 -30.01 14.68
CA GLY A 140 9.90 -29.80 15.57
C GLY A 140 9.60 -30.04 17.05
N LYS A 141 10.59 -29.77 17.92
CA LYS A 141 10.53 -30.04 19.37
C LYS A 141 9.42 -29.28 20.11
N ARG A 142 8.92 -28.19 19.52
CA ARG A 142 7.87 -27.32 20.07
C ARG A 142 6.47 -27.61 19.50
N LYS A 143 6.28 -28.77 18.86
CA LYS A 143 5.01 -29.13 18.22
C LYS A 143 3.86 -29.06 19.23
N GLY A 144 2.80 -28.33 18.89
CA GLY A 144 1.65 -28.12 19.77
C GLY A 144 1.76 -26.89 20.69
N GLU A 145 2.92 -26.24 20.76
CA GLU A 145 3.10 -25.01 21.54
C GLU A 145 2.63 -23.78 20.76
N LEU A 146 2.20 -22.74 21.51
CA LEU A 146 1.89 -21.43 20.97
C LEU A 146 3.15 -20.81 20.34
N THR A 147 2.99 -20.32 19.12
CA THR A 147 4.04 -19.60 18.39
C THR A 147 3.55 -18.21 18.01
N LYS A 148 4.46 -17.25 17.99
CA LYS A 148 4.22 -15.92 17.44
C LYS A 148 5.19 -15.58 16.32
N SER A 149 4.70 -14.88 15.32
CA SER A 149 5.52 -14.25 14.27
C SER A 149 5.03 -12.83 14.02
N THR A 150 5.91 -11.99 13.50
CA THR A 150 5.60 -10.61 13.14
C THR A 150 5.23 -10.51 11.67
N ASP A 151 3.97 -10.21 11.36
CA ASP A 151 3.46 -10.00 10.01
C ASP A 151 2.14 -9.23 10.09
N ILE A 152 2.20 -7.94 9.74
CA ILE A 152 1.05 -7.02 9.87
C ILE A 152 -0.15 -7.47 9.05
N LEU A 153 0.05 -7.98 7.83
CA LEU A 153 -1.05 -8.40 6.98
C LEU A 153 -1.74 -9.63 7.56
N ARG A 154 -0.96 -10.67 7.89
CA ARG A 154 -1.51 -11.92 8.43
C ARG A 154 -2.14 -11.71 9.80
N GLY A 155 -1.57 -10.85 10.64
CA GLY A 155 -2.13 -10.56 11.96
C GLY A 155 -3.39 -9.70 11.86
N THR A 156 -3.46 -8.78 10.89
CA THR A 156 -4.68 -8.05 10.51
C THR A 156 -5.79 -9.00 10.07
N VAL A 157 -5.52 -9.92 9.13
CA VAL A 157 -6.49 -10.94 8.70
C VAL A 157 -6.98 -11.76 9.88
N GLN A 158 -6.05 -12.23 10.72
CA GLN A 158 -6.41 -12.99 11.91
C GLN A 158 -7.29 -12.19 12.88
N LEU A 159 -7.06 -10.88 13.07
CA LEU A 159 -7.92 -10.07 13.95
C LEU A 159 -9.28 -9.80 13.31
N ALA A 160 -9.31 -9.50 12.01
CA ALA A 160 -10.55 -9.24 11.28
C ALA A 160 -11.50 -10.45 11.32
N GLU A 161 -10.98 -11.66 11.12
CA GLU A 161 -11.73 -12.91 11.25
C GLU A 161 -12.25 -13.13 12.69
N LEU A 162 -11.38 -12.95 13.70
CA LEU A 162 -11.72 -13.22 15.10
C LEU A 162 -12.73 -12.24 15.68
N THR A 163 -12.67 -10.98 15.24
CA THR A 163 -13.57 -9.92 15.68
C THR A 163 -14.86 -9.87 14.88
N GLY A 164 -14.91 -10.51 13.71
CA GLY A 164 -15.99 -10.38 12.73
C GLY A 164 -15.93 -9.08 11.93
N LEU A 165 -14.92 -8.22 12.13
CA LEU A 165 -14.73 -7.00 11.36
C LEU A 165 -14.59 -7.29 9.85
N GLU A 166 -14.07 -8.47 9.48
CA GLU A 166 -13.91 -8.87 8.08
C GLU A 166 -15.19 -8.70 7.23
N ALA A 167 -16.36 -8.95 7.82
CA ALA A 167 -17.64 -8.82 7.12
C ALA A 167 -17.98 -7.38 6.70
N HIS A 168 -17.33 -6.38 7.30
CA HIS A 168 -17.52 -4.96 6.97
C HIS A 168 -16.43 -4.41 6.06
N LEU A 169 -15.26 -5.07 5.99
CA LEU A 169 -14.12 -4.56 5.22
C LEU A 169 -14.40 -4.58 3.71
N PRO A 170 -13.85 -3.63 2.94
CA PRO A 170 -14.06 -3.58 1.50
C PRO A 170 -13.51 -4.84 0.82
N ALA A 171 -14.18 -5.30 -0.25
CA ALA A 171 -13.72 -6.46 -1.02
C ALA A 171 -12.26 -6.30 -1.47
N ASP A 172 -11.51 -7.41 -1.50
CA ASP A 172 -10.10 -7.49 -1.90
C ASP A 172 -9.12 -6.58 -1.12
N TRP A 173 -9.50 -6.13 0.09
CA TRP A 173 -8.61 -5.34 0.95
C TRP A 173 -7.27 -6.05 1.21
N GLN A 174 -7.31 -7.38 1.38
CA GLN A 174 -6.13 -8.21 1.65
C GLN A 174 -5.14 -8.16 0.49
N VAL A 175 -5.64 -8.30 -0.74
CA VAL A 175 -4.82 -8.31 -1.96
C VAL A 175 -4.15 -6.94 -2.17
N ARG A 176 -4.89 -5.85 -1.94
CA ARG A 176 -4.35 -4.48 -2.02
C ARG A 176 -3.26 -4.24 -0.99
N MET A 177 -3.49 -4.63 0.27
CA MET A 177 -2.49 -4.50 1.33
C MET A 177 -1.25 -5.35 1.06
N GLU A 178 -1.42 -6.58 0.55
CA GLU A 178 -0.31 -7.44 0.15
C GLU A 178 0.55 -6.79 -0.93
N ALA A 179 -0.08 -6.33 -2.02
CA ALA A 179 0.60 -5.65 -3.11
C ALA A 179 1.38 -4.41 -2.62
N LEU A 180 0.72 -3.57 -1.80
CA LEU A 180 1.32 -2.37 -1.23
C LEU A 180 2.53 -2.69 -0.34
N PHE A 181 2.42 -3.64 0.58
CA PHE A 181 3.51 -3.99 1.50
C PHE A 181 4.66 -4.73 0.82
N ARG A 182 4.37 -5.62 -0.14
CA ARG A 182 5.41 -6.27 -0.94
C ARG A 182 6.21 -5.28 -1.76
N TYR A 183 5.54 -4.34 -2.40
CA TYR A 183 6.21 -3.28 -3.15
C TYR A 183 7.01 -2.36 -2.21
N ARG A 184 6.44 -1.96 -1.07
CA ARG A 184 7.13 -1.18 -0.02
C ARG A 184 8.42 -1.82 0.42
N ASN A 185 8.40 -3.12 0.74
CA ASN A 185 9.60 -3.81 1.19
C ASN A 185 10.68 -3.82 0.10
N ARG A 186 10.33 -4.09 -1.16
CA ARG A 186 11.31 -4.07 -2.26
C ARG A 186 11.89 -2.68 -2.50
N MET A 187 11.07 -1.64 -2.58
CA MET A 187 11.53 -0.26 -2.79
C MET A 187 12.45 0.22 -1.68
N PHE A 188 12.10 0.00 -0.41
CA PHE A 188 12.89 0.49 0.71
C PHE A 188 14.17 -0.34 0.96
N HIS A 189 14.24 -1.59 0.49
CA HIS A 189 15.45 -2.40 0.59
C HIS A 189 16.40 -2.25 -0.61
N ASN A 190 15.86 -2.02 -1.81
CA ASN A 190 16.63 -2.05 -3.05
C ASN A 190 16.74 -0.68 -3.76
N GLY A 191 16.04 0.36 -3.29
CA GLY A 191 15.99 1.65 -3.97
C GLY A 191 15.23 1.56 -5.30
N PHE A 192 15.69 2.30 -6.32
CA PHE A 192 15.06 2.32 -7.64
C PHE A 192 15.54 1.19 -8.56
N GLU A 193 16.78 0.75 -8.41
CA GLU A 193 17.40 -0.24 -9.28
C GLU A 193 17.60 -1.57 -8.57
N TRP A 194 16.59 -2.43 -8.63
CA TRP A 194 16.61 -3.68 -7.90
C TRP A 194 17.54 -4.72 -8.52
N PRO A 195 18.05 -5.68 -7.74
CA PRO A 195 18.69 -6.89 -8.29
C PRO A 195 17.79 -7.59 -9.31
N ALA A 196 18.39 -8.23 -10.32
CA ALA A 196 17.65 -8.84 -11.43
C ALA A 196 16.69 -9.96 -10.96
N ASP A 197 17.09 -10.73 -9.95
CA ASP A 197 16.24 -11.77 -9.36
C ASP A 197 15.06 -11.17 -8.58
N GLU A 198 15.25 -10.05 -7.90
CA GLU A 198 14.16 -9.32 -7.24
C GLU A 198 13.17 -8.73 -8.25
N ARG A 199 13.65 -8.24 -9.40
CA ARG A 199 12.77 -7.79 -10.49
C ARG A 199 11.96 -8.94 -11.07
N ALA A 200 12.58 -10.10 -11.33
CA ALA A 200 11.87 -11.27 -11.85
C ALA A 200 10.79 -11.76 -10.87
N LYS A 201 11.13 -11.90 -9.58
CA LYS A 201 10.16 -12.29 -8.53
C LYS A 201 9.01 -11.29 -8.42
N PHE A 202 9.28 -9.99 -8.56
CA PHE A 202 8.21 -9.00 -8.51
C PHE A 202 7.35 -8.99 -9.76
N ASP A 203 7.93 -9.23 -10.94
CA ASP A 203 7.17 -9.36 -12.18
C ASP A 203 6.17 -10.54 -12.10
N GLU A 204 6.60 -11.64 -11.47
CA GLU A 204 5.73 -12.78 -11.14
C GLU A 204 4.63 -12.39 -10.13
N ASP A 205 4.98 -11.66 -9.07
CA ASP A 205 3.99 -11.16 -8.09
C ASP A 205 2.94 -10.24 -8.78
N VAL A 206 3.38 -9.33 -9.65
CA VAL A 206 2.53 -8.37 -10.37
C VAL A 206 1.53 -9.09 -11.27
N ALA A 207 1.91 -10.19 -11.90
CA ALA A 207 1.00 -11.00 -12.73
C ALA A 207 -0.16 -11.64 -11.90
N GLY A 208 -0.02 -11.70 -10.58
CA GLY A 208 -1.07 -12.17 -9.66
C GLY A 208 -2.03 -11.08 -9.18
N TRP A 209 -1.80 -9.81 -9.55
CA TRP A 209 -2.61 -8.67 -9.11
C TRP A 209 -3.41 -8.07 -10.27
N PRO A 210 -4.45 -7.25 -9.97
CA PRO A 210 -5.19 -6.56 -11.02
C PRO A 210 -4.31 -5.73 -11.93
N ASP A 211 -4.61 -5.81 -13.23
CA ASP A 211 -3.87 -5.11 -14.28
C ASP A 211 -3.79 -3.61 -14.02
N GLY A 212 -2.63 -3.04 -14.35
CA GLY A 212 -2.39 -1.60 -14.24
C GLY A 212 -2.12 -1.11 -12.82
N TRP A 213 -2.03 -1.98 -11.81
CA TRP A 213 -1.61 -1.53 -10.48
C TRP A 213 -0.15 -1.07 -10.43
N PHE A 214 0.69 -1.82 -11.13
CA PHE A 214 2.10 -1.51 -11.29
C PHE A 214 2.41 -1.35 -12.78
N LEU A 215 3.23 -0.37 -13.06
CA LEU A 215 3.82 -0.13 -14.36
C LEU A 215 5.30 -0.47 -14.27
N LYS A 216 5.90 -0.76 -15.42
CA LYS A 216 7.32 -1.08 -15.52
C LYS A 216 7.96 -0.42 -16.73
N SER A 217 9.18 0.05 -16.55
CA SER A 217 10.08 0.30 -17.66
C SER A 217 10.86 -0.98 -17.99
N GLU A 218 11.21 -1.12 -19.26
CA GLU A 218 11.97 -2.27 -19.74
C GLU A 218 13.28 -1.80 -20.36
N ARG A 219 14.32 -2.60 -20.22
CA ARG A 219 15.61 -2.37 -20.87
C ARG A 219 15.95 -3.53 -21.80
N GLY A 220 16.50 -3.19 -22.97
CA GLY A 220 17.00 -4.19 -23.91
C GLY A 220 18.23 -4.91 -23.34
N THR A 221 18.31 -6.22 -23.53
CA THR A 221 19.49 -7.01 -23.15
C THR A 221 20.47 -7.19 -24.31
N SER A 222 21.70 -7.63 -24.00
CA SER A 222 22.70 -7.99 -25.01
C SER A 222 22.27 -9.19 -25.89
N LYS A 223 21.25 -9.95 -25.46
CA LYS A 223 20.56 -10.94 -26.27
C LYS A 223 19.47 -10.25 -27.07
N LYS A 224 19.74 -10.04 -28.36
CA LYS A 224 18.83 -9.34 -29.29
C LYS A 224 17.37 -9.76 -29.10
N GLY A 225 16.51 -8.76 -28.85
CA GLY A 225 15.06 -8.90 -28.85
C GLY A 225 14.42 -9.27 -27.51
N ILE A 226 15.21 -9.51 -26.45
CA ILE A 226 14.65 -9.75 -25.11
C ILE A 226 14.68 -8.45 -24.31
N MET A 227 13.49 -7.97 -23.95
CA MET A 227 13.26 -6.87 -23.03
C MET A 227 13.11 -7.43 -21.61
N GLU A 228 13.84 -6.88 -20.66
CA GLU A 228 13.74 -7.26 -19.25
C GLU A 228 13.16 -6.10 -18.43
N PRO A 229 12.29 -6.37 -17.44
CA PRO A 229 11.86 -5.36 -16.48
C PRO A 229 13.07 -4.70 -15.82
N TRP A 230 13.04 -3.37 -15.73
CA TRP A 230 14.12 -2.58 -15.12
C TRP A 230 13.66 -1.83 -13.89
N ILE A 231 12.64 -0.97 -14.00
CA ILE A 231 12.14 -0.16 -12.89
C ILE A 231 10.63 -0.35 -12.80
N PHE A 232 10.13 -0.61 -11.58
CA PHE A 232 8.72 -0.76 -11.27
C PHE A 232 8.21 0.44 -10.47
N TYR A 233 7.00 0.90 -10.80
CA TYR A 233 6.34 2.01 -10.12
C TYR A 233 4.84 1.78 -10.01
N MET A 234 4.23 2.26 -8.92
CA MET A 234 2.79 2.25 -8.75
C MET A 234 2.15 3.16 -9.78
N SER A 235 1.05 2.73 -10.38
CA SER A 235 0.24 3.63 -11.20
C SER A 235 -0.49 4.66 -10.33
N ALA A 236 -0.82 5.81 -10.93
CA ALA A 236 -1.68 6.78 -10.29
C ALA A 236 -3.05 6.18 -9.91
N ASP A 237 -3.51 5.17 -10.64
CA ASP A 237 -4.79 4.50 -10.42
C ASP A 237 -4.74 3.66 -9.14
N PHE A 238 -3.68 2.86 -8.96
CA PHE A 238 -3.49 2.08 -7.75
C PHE A 238 -3.31 2.96 -6.50
N ILE A 239 -2.59 4.08 -6.64
CA ILE A 239 -2.47 5.08 -5.57
C ILE A 239 -3.87 5.61 -5.18
N ARG A 240 -4.69 6.01 -6.16
CA ARG A 240 -6.06 6.50 -5.90
C ARG A 240 -6.95 5.44 -5.29
N ASP A 241 -6.84 4.20 -5.75
CA ASP A 241 -7.65 3.09 -5.24
C ASP A 241 -7.22 2.68 -3.83
N THR A 242 -5.93 2.79 -3.50
CA THR A 242 -5.45 2.62 -2.12
C THR A 242 -6.03 3.68 -1.18
N LEU A 243 -6.12 4.94 -1.63
CA LEU A 243 -6.77 6.00 -0.86
C LEU A 243 -8.26 5.72 -0.62
N LYS A 244 -8.98 5.25 -1.65
CA LYS A 244 -10.39 4.85 -1.50
C LYS A 244 -10.54 3.67 -0.54
N MET A 245 -9.64 2.70 -0.60
CA MET A 245 -9.63 1.56 0.33
C MET A 245 -9.47 2.05 1.78
N ILE A 246 -8.56 2.99 2.04
CA ILE A 246 -8.37 3.58 3.38
C ILE A 246 -9.68 4.22 3.86
N GLU A 247 -10.34 5.02 3.03
CA GLU A 247 -11.63 5.63 3.37
C GLU A 247 -12.71 4.58 3.64
N ALA A 248 -12.81 3.55 2.81
CA ALA A 248 -13.76 2.47 2.99
C ALA A 248 -13.49 1.64 4.26
N ILE A 249 -12.24 1.48 4.69
CA ILE A 249 -11.88 0.83 5.95
C ILE A 249 -12.37 1.68 7.15
N ILE A 250 -12.29 3.01 7.07
CA ILE A 250 -12.81 3.90 8.13
C ILE A 250 -14.34 3.75 8.24
N GLU A 251 -15.04 3.79 7.11
CA GLU A 251 -16.50 3.56 7.05
C GLU A 251 -16.87 2.18 7.63
N ALA A 252 -16.11 1.14 7.26
CA ALA A 252 -16.30 -0.21 7.74
C ALA A 252 -16.13 -0.32 9.27
N ALA A 253 -15.10 0.34 9.81
CA ALA A 253 -14.86 0.38 11.26
C ALA A 253 -16.03 1.04 11.99
N GLY A 254 -16.57 2.14 11.47
CA GLY A 254 -17.73 2.80 12.07
C GLY A 254 -19.01 1.97 11.99
N ALA A 255 -19.27 1.31 10.85
CA ALA A 255 -20.38 0.38 10.71
C ALA A 255 -20.29 -0.78 11.73
N PHE A 256 -19.08 -1.30 11.94
CA PHE A 256 -18.81 -2.33 12.93
C PHE A 256 -19.08 -1.84 14.36
N VAL A 257 -18.66 -0.61 14.70
CA VAL A 257 -18.95 0.01 16.01
C VAL A 257 -20.45 0.09 16.25
N ILE A 258 -21.21 0.64 15.30
CA ILE A 258 -22.67 0.76 15.40
C ILE A 258 -23.33 -0.61 15.63
N GLU A 259 -22.93 -1.62 14.86
CA GLU A 259 -23.47 -2.98 15.00
C GLU A 259 -23.21 -3.55 16.41
N ARG A 260 -21.98 -3.36 16.93
CA ARG A 260 -21.59 -3.89 18.24
C ARG A 260 -22.24 -3.15 19.39
N SER A 261 -22.38 -1.84 19.29
CA SER A 261 -23.08 -1.03 20.29
C SER A 261 -24.58 -1.34 20.35
N ALA A 262 -25.22 -1.72 19.23
CA ALA A 262 -26.62 -2.12 19.20
C ALA A 262 -26.89 -3.51 19.83
N LYS A 263 -25.85 -4.34 19.98
CA LYS A 263 -25.91 -5.69 20.56
C LYS A 263 -25.51 -5.75 22.05
N SER A 264 -25.01 -4.64 22.59
CA SER A 264 -24.55 -4.50 23.98
C SER A 264 -25.66 -3.99 24.88
#